data_AF-A0A8S8ZD48-F1
#
_entry.id   AF-A0A8S8ZD48-F1
#
_cell.length_a   1.000
_cell.length_b   1.000
_cell.length_c   1.000
_cell.angle_alpha   90.00
_cell.angle_beta   90.00
_cell.angle_gamma   90.00
#
_symmetry.space_group_name_H-M   'P 1'
#
loop_
_entity.id
_entity.type
_entity.pdbx_description
1 polymer ?
#
loop_
_entity_poly.entity_id
_entity_poly.type
_entity_poly.pdbx_seq_one_letter_code
_entity_poly.pdbx_strand_id
1 'polypeptide(L)'
;MIPAIMCGNTCVWKSPQDSPLLSFMLTRIMHEGGLPDGVINLIHGKGGGRSTPRRAVDEGLVNKISFTGSTPVGKMIGEIWVAT
;
A
#
# COMPACT_ATOMS: atom_id res chain seq x y z
N MET A 1 4.75 -0.41 5.72
CA MET A 1 5.07 -1.80 5.33
C MET A 1 5.94 -2.52 6.34
N ILE A 2 7.11 -2.01 6.75
CA ILE A 2 8.05 -2.75 7.63
C ILE A 2 7.41 -3.28 8.92
N PRO A 3 6.69 -2.48 9.74
CA PRO A 3 6.05 -3.02 10.94
C PRO A 3 5.00 -4.10 10.62
N ALA A 4 4.26 -3.95 9.52
CA ALA A 4 3.24 -4.91 9.12
C ALA A 4 3.86 -6.26 8.74
N ILE A 5 4.96 -6.24 7.97
CA ILE A 5 5.71 -7.45 7.58
C ILE A 5 6.30 -8.13 8.81
N MET A 6 6.90 -7.37 9.74
CA MET A 6 7.44 -7.92 10.99
C MET A 6 6.35 -8.58 11.87
N CYS A 7 5.12 -8.09 11.79
CA CYS A 7 3.96 -8.69 12.45
C CYS A 7 3.31 -9.83 11.66
N GLY A 8 3.90 -10.30 10.55
CA GLY A 8 3.39 -11.43 9.76
C GLY A 8 2.30 -11.07 8.75
N ASN A 9 2.08 -9.78 8.45
CA ASN A 9 1.10 -9.37 7.44
C ASN A 9 1.75 -9.28 6.06
N THR A 10 0.97 -9.56 5.01
CA THR A 10 1.34 -9.19 3.64
C THR A 10 1.01 -7.72 3.37
N CYS A 11 1.70 -7.12 2.40
CA CYS A 11 1.57 -5.71 2.08
C CYS A 11 1.42 -5.51 0.57
N VAL A 12 0.42 -4.71 0.19
CA VAL A 12 0.38 -4.04 -1.12
C VAL A 12 0.84 -2.61 -0.93
N TRP A 13 2.01 -2.27 -1.46
CA TRP A 13 2.59 -0.94 -1.36
C TRP A 13 2.38 -0.16 -2.66
N LYS A 14 1.54 0.87 -2.60
CA LYS A 14 1.43 1.86 -3.68
C LYS A 14 2.50 2.93 -3.48
N SER A 15 3.46 3.00 -4.40
CA SER A 15 4.60 3.92 -4.32
C SER A 15 4.28 5.35 -4.77
N PRO A 16 5.05 6.34 -4.30
CA PRO A 16 5.02 7.70 -4.85
C PRO A 16 5.40 7.71 -6.34
N GLN A 17 4.76 8.61 -7.11
CA GLN A 17 5.04 8.79 -8.53
C GLN A 17 6.32 9.57 -8.81
N ASP A 18 6.78 10.36 -7.85
CA ASP A 18 7.95 11.23 -8.02
C ASP A 18 9.27 10.46 -7.82
N SER A 19 9.20 9.27 -7.19
CA SER A 19 10.38 8.43 -6.89
C SER A 19 10.13 6.92 -7.07
N PRO A 20 9.60 6.48 -8.23
CA PRO A 20 9.19 5.09 -8.43
C PRO A 20 10.38 4.12 -8.41
N LEU A 21 11.54 4.55 -8.92
CA LEU A 21 12.75 3.73 -8.93
C LEU A 21 13.24 3.42 -7.51
N LEU A 22 13.08 4.35 -6.56
CA LEU A 22 13.48 4.10 -5.17
C LEU A 22 12.62 3.00 -4.56
N SER A 23 11.29 3.05 -4.77
CA SER A 23 10.38 2.01 -4.29
C SER A 23 10.65 0.66 -4.94
N PHE A 24 10.96 0.65 -6.24
CA PHE A 24 11.36 -0.56 -6.95
C PHE A 24 12.63 -1.18 -6.36
N MET A 25 13.70 -0.38 -6.21
CA MET A 25 14.96 -0.87 -5.68
C MET A 25 14.82 -1.38 -4.25
N LEU A 26 14.06 -0.70 -3.39
CA LEU A 26 13.79 -1.17 -2.04
C LEU A 26 13.06 -2.52 -2.03
N THR A 27 11.99 -2.65 -2.83
CA THR A 27 11.23 -3.91 -2.93
C THR A 27 12.11 -5.04 -3.46
N ARG A 28 12.93 -4.76 -4.47
CA ARG A 28 13.89 -5.72 -5.03
C ARG A 28 14.89 -6.20 -3.98
N ILE A 29 15.52 -5.30 -3.23
CA ILE A 29 16.48 -5.66 -2.18
C ILE A 29 15.81 -6.49 -1.08
N MET A 30 14.54 -6.23 -0.75
CA MET A 30 13.80 -7.04 0.22
C MET A 30 13.63 -8.49 -0.26
N HIS A 31 13.30 -8.70 -1.53
CA HIS A 31 13.24 -10.05 -2.12
C HIS A 31 14.61 -10.71 -2.23
N GLU A 32 15.63 -9.98 -2.67
CA GLU A 32 17.02 -10.47 -2.69
C GLU A 32 17.52 -10.84 -1.28
N GLY A 33 17.00 -10.17 -0.24
CA GLY A 33 17.23 -10.48 1.17
C GLY A 33 16.43 -11.68 1.70
N GLY A 34 15.68 -12.39 0.86
CA GLY A 34 14.96 -13.62 1.21
C GLY A 34 13.51 -13.41 1.64
N LEU A 35 12.94 -12.21 1.45
CA LEU A 35 11.51 -12.01 1.70
C LEU A 35 10.68 -12.81 0.69
N PRO A 36 9.78 -13.72 1.14
CA PRO A 36 9.03 -14.59 0.24
C PRO A 36 8.14 -13.82 -0.75
N ASP A 37 7.91 -14.44 -1.90
CA ASP A 37 7.00 -13.92 -2.92
C ASP A 37 5.61 -13.64 -2.35
N GLY A 38 5.03 -12.51 -2.74
CA GLY A 38 3.69 -12.09 -2.29
C GLY A 38 3.63 -11.45 -0.90
N VAL A 39 4.70 -11.48 -0.10
CA VAL A 39 4.72 -10.78 1.20
C VAL A 39 4.73 -9.26 1.02
N ILE A 40 5.47 -8.78 0.02
CA ILE A 40 5.39 -7.38 -0.43
C ILE A 40 5.04 -7.36 -1.93
N ASN A 41 4.08 -6.52 -2.29
CA ASN A 41 3.64 -6.33 -3.67
C ASN A 41 3.70 -4.84 -3.97
N LEU A 42 4.60 -4.44 -4.88
CA LEU A 42 4.75 -3.04 -5.28
C LEU A 42 3.84 -2.74 -6.47
N ILE A 43 2.99 -1.71 -6.32
CA ILE A 43 2.16 -1.21 -7.42
C ILE A 43 2.46 0.26 -7.70
N HIS A 44 2.52 0.60 -8.98
CA HIS A 44 2.62 1.97 -9.47
C HIS A 44 1.28 2.41 -10.06
N GLY A 45 0.96 3.70 -9.96
CA GLY A 45 -0.19 4.25 -10.66
C GLY A 45 -0.58 5.63 -10.17
N LYS A 46 -1.36 6.35 -10.97
CA LYS A 46 -1.77 7.73 -10.66
C LYS A 46 -2.51 7.83 -9.33
N GLY A 47 -2.26 8.91 -8.59
CA GLY A 47 -2.87 9.22 -7.29
C GLY A 47 -4.31 9.75 -7.35
N GLY A 48 -5.12 9.25 -8.29
CA GLY A 48 -6.42 9.85 -8.64
C GLY A 48 -7.66 8.97 -8.44
N GLY A 49 -7.51 7.71 -8.04
CA GLY A 49 -8.66 6.81 -7.92
C GLY A 49 -9.04 6.55 -6.47
N ARG A 50 -10.14 7.17 -6.00
CA ARG A 50 -10.95 6.59 -4.89
C ARG A 50 -11.19 5.09 -5.12
N SER A 51 -11.24 4.66 -6.39
CA SER A 51 -11.54 3.31 -6.83
C SER A 51 -10.60 2.22 -6.31
N THR A 52 -9.27 2.43 -6.23
CA THR A 52 -8.37 1.33 -5.85
C THR A 52 -8.50 0.95 -4.37
N PRO A 53 -8.39 1.89 -3.40
CA PRO A 53 -8.60 1.55 -1.99
C PRO A 53 -10.05 1.14 -1.73
N ARG A 54 -11.03 1.86 -2.31
CA ARG A 54 -12.46 1.58 -2.08
C ARG A 54 -12.86 0.19 -2.54
N ARG A 55 -12.50 -0.22 -3.75
CA ARG A 55 -12.82 -1.56 -4.24
C ARG A 55 -12.20 -2.65 -3.38
N ALA A 56 -10.94 -2.50 -2.98
CA ALA A 56 -10.25 -3.49 -2.16
C ALA A 56 -10.84 -3.59 -0.75
N VAL A 57 -11.36 -2.48 -0.21
CA VAL A 57 -12.09 -2.44 1.07
C VAL A 57 -13.49 -3.05 0.90
N ASP A 58 -14.26 -2.65 -0.11
CA ASP A 58 -15.62 -3.13 -0.38
C ASP A 58 -15.63 -4.66 -0.66
N GLU A 59 -14.59 -5.20 -1.29
CA GLU A 59 -14.42 -6.66 -1.54
C GLU A 59 -13.82 -7.42 -0.34
N GLY A 60 -13.53 -6.75 0.78
CA GLY A 60 -12.97 -7.37 1.99
C GLY A 60 -11.52 -7.87 1.86
N LEU A 61 -10.77 -7.38 0.87
CA LEU A 61 -9.41 -7.83 0.55
C LEU A 61 -8.33 -7.18 1.42
N VAL A 62 -8.67 -6.15 2.20
CA VAL A 62 -7.71 -5.34 2.98
C VAL A 62 -8.16 -5.24 4.43
N ASN A 63 -7.34 -5.74 5.36
CA ASN A 63 -7.63 -5.64 6.81
C ASN A 63 -7.13 -4.34 7.46
N LYS A 64 -6.26 -3.58 6.78
CA LYS A 64 -5.73 -2.32 7.29
C LYS A 64 -5.20 -1.42 6.17
N ILE A 65 -5.44 -0.12 6.30
CA ILE A 65 -4.79 0.91 5.48
C ILE A 65 -3.83 1.73 6.34
N SER A 66 -2.64 2.02 5.79
CA SER A 66 -1.68 2.98 6.32
C SER A 66 -1.40 4.01 5.24
N PHE A 67 -1.63 5.28 5.54
CA PHE A 67 -1.46 6.37 4.57
C PHE A 67 -0.57 7.48 5.13
N THR A 68 0.34 7.96 4.29
CA THR A 68 1.15 9.15 4.55
C THR A 68 1.05 10.05 3.33
N GLY A 69 0.63 11.29 3.53
CA GLY A 69 0.42 12.26 2.47
C GLY A 69 -0.34 13.47 2.98
N SER A 70 -1.03 14.18 2.08
CA SER A 70 -1.76 15.39 2.46
C SER A 70 -2.98 15.08 3.33
N THR A 71 -3.28 16.00 4.25
CA THR A 71 -4.46 15.91 5.14
C THR A 71 -5.78 15.68 4.39
N PRO A 72 -6.09 16.39 3.28
CA PRO A 72 -7.33 16.16 2.56
C PRO A 72 -7.46 14.73 2.02
N VAL A 73 -6.37 14.15 1.51
CA VAL A 73 -6.38 12.77 1.00
C VAL A 73 -6.49 11.77 2.16
N GLY A 74 -5.81 12.03 3.28
CA GLY A 74 -5.91 11.19 4.47
C GLY A 74 -7.33 11.10 5.03
N LYS A 75 -8.06 12.22 5.08
CA LYS A 75 -9.49 12.25 5.47
C LYS A 75 -10.34 11.41 4.52
N MET A 76 -10.15 11.59 3.21
CA MET A 76 -10.87 10.83 2.18
C MET A 76 -10.61 9.32 2.29
N ILE A 77 -9.39 8.89 2.59
CA ILE A 77 -9.06 7.48 2.82
C ILE A 77 -9.69 6.97 4.12
N GLY A 78 -9.70 7.78 5.18
CA GLY A 78 -10.38 7.46 6.44
C GLY A 78 -11.88 7.22 6.25
N GLU A 79 -12.54 8.05 5.45
CA GLU A 79 -13.95 7.88 5.08
C GLU A 79 -14.19 6.56 4.31
N ILE A 80 -13.28 6.17 3.41
CA ILE A 80 -13.38 4.88 2.71
C ILE A 80 -13.31 3.72 3.70
N TRP A 81 -12.40 3.78 4.68
CA TRP A 81 -12.21 2.71 5.65
C TRP A 81 -13.40 2.55 6.61
N VAL A 82 -13.97 3.67 7.07
CA VAL A 82 -15.06 3.67 8.07
C VAL A 82 -16.43 3.34 7.45
N ALA A 83 -16.58 3.46 6.13
CA ALA A 83 -17.86 3.25 5.42
C ALA A 83 -18.22 1.78 5.15
N THR A 84 -17.52 0.83 5.78
CA THR A 84 -17.65 -0.64 5.61
C THR A 84 -17.62 -1.29 6.98
#